data_AF-A0A3A6ELD0-F1
#
_entry.id   AF-A0A3A6ELD0-F1
#
_cell.length_a   1.000
_cell.length_b   1.000
_cell.length_c   1.000
_cell.angle_alpha   90.00
_cell.angle_beta   90.00
_cell.angle_gamma   90.00
#
_symmetry.space_group_name_H-M   'P 1'
#
loop_
_entity.id
_entity.type
_entity.pdbx_description
1 polymer ?
#
loop_
_entity_poly.entity_id
_entity_poly.type
_entity_poly.pdbx_seq_one_letter_code
_entity_poly.pdbx_strand_id
1 'polypeptide(L)'
;MQRSLTKGPITGSILLFALPLMLGNLLQQMYNIADTWVVGRFLGADALAAVGSSYTLMTFLTSILLGLCMGSGAAISMQYGSGEQDRMRQSVFLSFVLIAGISLVLNVLVYLGLDGILWVLRVPEELRPLMKEYLLIIFLGITATFLYNYFANLLRAIGNSVVPLLFLAVSAVLNVILDLVCVLVLNWGVKGAAGATVFSQFVSGIGIGLYTLKKFPQLCPKKADCRWDKKNLDIILNLSVMTSVQQSIMNFGILMVQGLVNSFGTVIMAAFAAAVKIDSFAYMPVQDFGNAFSTYVAQNYGAGQTDRIKKGIRSAGLCSAMFCVCISVLVCAFASPLMSIFIDPGEGAIIAAGVHYLRIEGACYIGIGILFLLYGYYRAVNQPQMSVVLTIASLGTRVALAYLLSATPLGVTGIWLSVPIGWALADAIGIGYYLKKKR
;
A
#
# COMPACT_ATOMS: atom_id res chain seq x y z
N MET A 1 17.68 12.80 8.13
CA MET A 1 17.62 12.98 9.60
C MET A 1 17.23 11.65 10.22
N GLN A 2 17.97 11.17 11.22
CA GLN A 2 17.56 10.03 12.05
C GLN A 2 16.98 10.62 13.34
N ARG A 3 15.70 10.35 13.63
CA ARG A 3 15.07 10.80 14.88
C ARG A 3 14.46 9.60 15.55
N SER A 4 14.88 9.35 16.78
CA SER A 4 14.21 8.37 17.64
C SER A 4 12.81 8.88 17.96
N LEU A 5 11.78 8.09 17.63
CA LEU A 5 10.37 8.47 17.84
C LEU A 5 9.96 8.37 19.31
N THR A 6 10.84 7.83 20.17
CA THR A 6 10.67 7.76 21.62
C THR A 6 11.04 9.07 22.34
N LYS A 7 11.66 10.05 21.66
CA LYS A 7 12.06 11.34 22.22
C LYS A 7 11.47 12.53 21.44
N GLY A 8 11.37 13.69 22.08
CA GLY A 8 10.90 14.94 21.46
C GLY A 8 9.37 15.11 21.38
N PRO A 9 8.87 16.11 20.62
CA PRO A 9 7.45 16.42 20.51
C PRO A 9 6.71 15.34 19.71
N ILE A 10 5.58 14.87 20.23
CA ILE A 10 4.83 13.72 19.68
C ILE A 10 4.29 14.06 18.27
N THR A 11 3.50 15.13 18.16
CA THR A 11 2.82 15.53 16.92
C THR A 11 3.82 15.84 15.81
N GLY A 12 4.84 16.64 16.12
CA GLY A 12 5.88 17.02 15.16
C GLY A 12 6.70 15.83 14.67
N SER A 13 7.02 14.87 15.55
CA SER A 13 7.75 13.66 15.16
C SER A 13 6.93 12.75 14.24
N ILE A 14 5.63 12.57 14.51
CA ILE A 14 4.77 11.75 13.64
C ILE A 14 4.59 12.42 12.27
N LEU A 15 4.26 13.73 12.24
CA LEU A 15 4.05 14.47 10.98
C LEU A 15 5.32 14.54 10.13
N LEU A 16 6.46 14.88 10.73
CA LEU A 16 7.72 14.97 9.99
C LEU A 16 8.18 13.59 9.48
N PHE A 17 7.82 12.51 10.19
CA PHE A 17 8.08 11.16 9.73
C PHE A 17 7.12 10.75 8.61
N ALA A 18 5.85 11.13 8.68
CA ALA A 18 4.80 10.81 7.70
C ALA A 18 4.97 11.56 6.36
N LEU A 19 5.41 12.82 6.38
CA LEU A 19 5.55 13.63 5.17
C LEU A 19 6.41 12.96 4.08
N PRO A 20 7.61 12.43 4.38
CA PRO A 20 8.39 11.69 3.38
C PRO A 20 7.72 10.39 2.89
N LEU A 21 6.88 9.73 3.70
CA LEU A 21 6.13 8.55 3.26
C LEU A 21 5.08 8.97 2.22
N MET A 22 4.31 10.02 2.53
CA MET A 22 3.29 10.58 1.65
C MET A 22 3.89 11.05 0.32
N LEU A 23 5.01 11.78 0.37
CA LEU A 23 5.74 12.19 -0.84
C LEU A 23 6.26 10.99 -1.64
N GLY A 24 6.67 9.93 -0.94
CA GLY A 24 7.12 8.69 -1.57
C GLY A 24 6.02 8.01 -2.36
N ASN A 25 4.82 7.86 -1.77
CA ASN A 25 3.68 7.31 -2.48
C ASN A 25 3.21 8.20 -3.63
N LEU A 26 3.17 9.53 -3.44
CA LEU A 26 2.82 10.46 -4.51
C LEU A 26 3.79 10.33 -5.69
N LEU A 27 5.09 10.25 -5.42
CA LEU A 27 6.12 10.05 -6.43
C LEU A 27 5.98 8.69 -7.13
N GLN A 28 5.63 7.63 -6.39
CA GLN A 28 5.35 6.32 -6.97
C GLN A 28 4.13 6.35 -7.90
N GLN A 29 3.09 7.11 -7.54
CA GLN A 29 1.93 7.33 -8.41
C GLN A 29 2.29 8.13 -9.66
N MET A 30 3.10 9.18 -9.53
CA MET A 30 3.58 9.95 -10.68
C MET A 30 4.41 9.09 -11.64
N TYR A 31 5.27 8.22 -11.09
CA TYR A 31 6.01 7.22 -11.86
C TYR A 31 5.06 6.28 -12.63
N ASN A 32 4.06 5.70 -11.95
CA ASN A 32 3.09 4.82 -12.61
C ASN A 32 2.30 5.52 -13.74
N ILE A 33 1.94 6.79 -13.53
CA ILE A 33 1.25 7.60 -14.55
C ILE A 33 2.17 7.86 -15.75
N ALA A 34 3.45 8.19 -15.51
CA ALA A 34 4.41 8.44 -16.57
C ALA A 34 4.65 7.19 -17.43
N ASP A 35 4.85 6.02 -16.80
CA ASP A 35 5.03 4.73 -17.49
C ASP A 35 3.82 4.39 -18.37
N THR A 36 2.62 4.46 -17.78
CA THR A 36 1.37 4.21 -18.51
C THR A 36 1.18 5.19 -19.68
N TRP A 37 1.56 6.45 -19.50
CA TRP A 37 1.47 7.47 -20.55
C TRP A 37 2.44 7.22 -21.70
N VAL A 38 3.70 6.87 -21.41
CA VAL A 38 4.70 6.54 -22.44
C VAL A 38 4.24 5.32 -23.24
N VAL A 39 3.81 4.25 -22.57
CA VAL A 39 3.31 3.04 -23.24
C VAL A 39 2.08 3.37 -24.10
N GLY A 40 1.08 4.06 -23.55
CA GLY A 40 -0.15 4.37 -24.27
C GLY A 40 0.06 5.28 -25.48
N ARG A 41 0.96 6.27 -25.38
CA ARG A 41 1.19 7.24 -26.46
C ARG A 41 2.07 6.67 -27.58
N PHE A 42 3.08 5.86 -27.25
CA PHE A 42 4.10 5.45 -28.21
C PHE A 42 3.98 4.00 -28.68
N LEU A 43 3.30 3.13 -27.93
CA LEU A 43 3.18 1.70 -28.26
C LEU A 43 1.76 1.29 -28.68
N GLY A 44 0.77 2.17 -28.52
CA GLY A 44 -0.60 1.96 -28.95
C GLY A 44 -1.49 1.25 -27.92
N ALA A 45 -2.76 1.07 -28.30
CA ALA A 45 -3.82 0.61 -27.40
C ALA A 45 -3.62 -0.83 -26.90
N ASP A 46 -3.13 -1.73 -27.74
CA ASP A 46 -2.90 -3.14 -27.37
C ASP A 46 -1.80 -3.29 -26.32
N ALA A 47 -0.73 -2.49 -26.45
CA ALA A 47 0.34 -2.41 -25.46
C ALA A 47 -0.16 -1.85 -24.13
N LEU A 48 -0.98 -0.79 -24.17
CA LEU A 48 -1.60 -0.22 -22.98
C LEU A 48 -2.51 -1.23 -22.27
N ALA A 49 -3.30 -2.00 -23.03
CA ALA A 49 -4.18 -3.03 -22.48
C ALA A 49 -3.38 -4.15 -21.79
N ALA A 50 -2.33 -4.66 -22.45
CA ALA A 50 -1.48 -5.71 -21.88
C ALA A 50 -0.72 -5.24 -20.61
N VAL A 51 -0.21 -4.00 -20.61
CA VAL A 51 0.47 -3.41 -19.44
C VAL A 51 -0.53 -3.18 -18.30
N GLY A 52 -1.74 -2.68 -18.60
CA GLY A 52 -2.79 -2.47 -17.60
C GLY A 52 -3.25 -3.76 -16.92
N SER A 53 -3.47 -4.84 -17.67
CA SER A 53 -3.79 -6.15 -17.11
C SER A 53 -2.65 -6.70 -16.25
N SER A 54 -1.41 -6.53 -16.70
CA SER A 54 -0.21 -6.92 -15.94
C SER A 54 -0.06 -6.14 -14.63
N TYR A 55 -0.40 -4.84 -14.63
CA TYR A 55 -0.32 -3.98 -13.46
C TYR A 55 -1.20 -4.47 -12.30
N THR A 56 -2.36 -5.04 -12.59
CA THR A 56 -3.26 -5.61 -11.57
C THR A 56 -2.59 -6.78 -10.84
N LEU A 57 -1.97 -7.69 -11.61
CA LEU A 57 -1.23 -8.82 -11.07
C LEU A 57 -0.01 -8.35 -10.26
N MET A 58 0.73 -7.37 -10.78
CA MET A 58 1.88 -6.78 -10.07
C MET A 58 1.47 -6.13 -8.75
N THR A 59 0.35 -5.41 -8.74
CA THR A 59 -0.18 -4.75 -7.54
C THR A 59 -0.53 -5.79 -6.48
N PHE A 60 -1.17 -6.89 -6.88
CA PHE A 60 -1.48 -7.99 -5.98
C PHE A 60 -0.20 -8.61 -5.36
N LEU A 61 0.77 -9.00 -6.18
CA LEU A 61 2.02 -9.60 -5.70
C LEU A 61 2.83 -8.63 -4.82
N THR A 62 2.91 -7.37 -5.23
CA THR A 62 3.59 -6.31 -4.46
C THR A 62 2.90 -6.09 -3.13
N SER A 63 1.58 -6.23 -3.04
CA SER A 63 0.85 -6.10 -1.77
C SER A 63 1.21 -7.18 -0.75
N ILE A 64 1.46 -8.41 -1.22
CA ILE A 64 1.92 -9.52 -0.37
C ILE A 64 3.30 -9.18 0.19
N LEU A 65 4.23 -8.74 -0.67
CA LEU A 65 5.59 -8.34 -0.29
C LEU A 65 5.59 -7.15 0.66
N LEU A 66 4.79 -6.12 0.36
CA LEU A 66 4.61 -4.95 1.23
C LEU A 66 4.12 -5.36 2.60
N GLY A 67 3.10 -6.22 2.67
CA GLY A 67 2.57 -6.68 3.95
C GLY A 67 3.60 -7.45 4.79
N LEU A 68 4.40 -8.32 4.15
CA LEU A 68 5.50 -9.02 4.81
C LEU A 68 6.57 -8.03 5.33
N CYS A 69 6.95 -7.04 4.52
CA CYS A 69 7.92 -6.01 4.89
C CYS A 69 7.41 -5.10 6.03
N MET A 70 6.12 -4.76 6.03
CA MET A 70 5.52 -3.94 7.07
C MET A 70 5.41 -4.69 8.40
N GLY A 71 5.05 -5.98 8.37
CA GLY A 71 4.98 -6.80 9.59
C GLY A 71 6.36 -7.03 10.23
N SER A 72 7.35 -7.39 9.43
CA SER A 72 8.75 -7.47 9.90
C SER A 72 9.29 -6.11 10.37
N GLY A 73 8.96 -5.02 9.67
CA GLY A 73 9.29 -3.66 10.08
C GLY A 73 8.69 -3.28 11.44
N ALA A 74 7.47 -3.72 11.77
CA ALA A 74 6.87 -3.51 13.08
C ALA A 74 7.63 -4.28 14.18
N ALA A 75 8.02 -5.53 13.93
CA ALA A 75 8.83 -6.33 14.85
C ALA A 75 10.19 -5.66 15.15
N ILE A 76 10.88 -5.21 14.10
CA ILE A 76 12.16 -4.51 14.18
C ILE A 76 12.00 -3.16 14.90
N SER A 77 10.90 -2.43 14.65
CA SER A 77 10.60 -1.17 15.34
C SER A 77 10.43 -1.38 16.85
N MET A 78 9.73 -2.45 17.26
CA MET A 78 9.59 -2.80 18.67
C MET A 78 10.94 -3.09 19.32
N GLN A 79 11.79 -3.89 18.67
CA GLN A 79 13.11 -4.23 19.23
C GLN A 79 14.09 -3.06 19.21
N TYR A 80 13.99 -2.19 18.21
CA TYR A 80 14.74 -0.93 18.19
C TYR A 80 14.33 -0.03 19.36
N GLY A 81 13.02 0.03 19.65
CA GLY A 81 12.47 0.76 20.78
C GLY A 81 12.88 0.22 22.14
N SER A 82 12.95 -1.11 22.31
CA SER A 82 13.36 -1.76 23.56
C SER A 82 14.86 -1.62 23.86
N GLY A 83 15.66 -1.27 22.86
CA GLY A 83 17.11 -1.19 22.98
C GLY A 83 17.82 -2.54 22.83
N GLU A 84 17.09 -3.63 22.56
CA GLU A 84 17.64 -4.98 22.35
C GLU A 84 18.32 -5.11 20.97
N GLN A 85 19.49 -4.49 20.81
CA GLN A 85 20.21 -4.43 19.53
C GLN A 85 20.54 -5.82 18.95
N ASP A 86 20.90 -6.78 19.80
CA ASP A 86 21.27 -8.13 19.34
C ASP A 86 20.04 -8.85 18.75
N ARG A 87 18.91 -8.77 19.44
CA ARG A 87 17.63 -9.34 19.00
C ARG A 87 17.12 -8.66 17.73
N MET A 88 17.30 -7.34 17.63
CA MET A 88 17.02 -6.58 16.42
C MET A 88 17.84 -7.08 15.23
N ARG A 89 19.16 -7.27 15.37
CA ARG A 89 20.02 -7.78 14.29
C ARG A 89 19.61 -9.19 13.84
N GLN A 90 19.24 -10.05 14.78
CA GLN A 90 18.67 -11.37 14.47
C GLN A 90 17.37 -11.25 13.66
N SER A 91 16.46 -10.35 14.05
CA SER A 91 15.21 -10.12 13.33
C SER A 91 15.41 -9.57 11.94
N VAL A 92 16.41 -8.70 11.74
CA VAL A 92 16.81 -8.22 10.41
C VAL A 92 17.18 -9.43 9.55
N PHE A 93 18.09 -10.28 10.00
CA PHE A 93 18.51 -11.47 9.26
C PHE A 93 17.35 -12.43 8.97
N LEU A 94 16.58 -12.82 10.00
CA LEU A 94 15.46 -13.76 9.86
C LEU A 94 14.37 -13.21 8.93
N SER A 95 14.03 -11.93 9.04
CA SER A 95 13.06 -11.28 8.15
C SER A 95 13.56 -11.22 6.72
N PHE A 96 14.86 -10.94 6.51
CA PHE A 96 15.44 -10.92 5.17
C PHE A 96 15.35 -12.30 4.51
N VAL A 97 15.77 -13.35 5.22
CA VAL A 97 15.74 -14.73 4.73
C VAL A 97 14.30 -15.20 4.48
N LEU A 98 13.38 -14.91 5.39
CA LEU A 98 11.96 -15.28 5.27
C LEU A 98 11.31 -14.61 4.06
N ILE A 99 11.49 -13.30 3.91
CA ILE A 99 10.84 -12.56 2.83
C ILE A 99 11.53 -12.88 1.49
N ALA A 100 12.85 -13.07 1.46
CA ALA A 100 13.55 -13.54 0.26
C ALA A 100 13.08 -14.94 -0.16
N GLY A 101 12.90 -15.85 0.80
CA GLY A 101 12.37 -17.19 0.55
C GLY A 101 10.95 -17.18 -0.01
N ILE A 102 10.04 -16.41 0.61
CA ILE A 102 8.67 -16.26 0.11
C ILE A 102 8.66 -15.58 -1.26
N SER A 103 9.47 -14.54 -1.46
CA SER A 103 9.60 -13.85 -2.74
C SER A 103 10.08 -14.80 -3.84
N LEU A 104 11.04 -15.68 -3.54
CA LEU A 104 11.54 -16.68 -4.47
C LEU A 104 10.45 -17.71 -4.82
N VAL A 105 9.71 -18.21 -3.82
CA VAL A 105 8.59 -19.14 -4.04
C VAL A 105 7.50 -18.49 -4.89
N LEU A 106 7.11 -17.26 -4.58
CA LEU A 106 6.13 -16.50 -5.38
C LEU A 106 6.61 -16.34 -6.81
N ASN A 107 7.88 -15.99 -7.00
CA ASN A 107 8.48 -15.82 -8.31
C ASN A 107 8.41 -17.13 -9.13
N VAL A 108 8.86 -18.25 -8.55
CA VAL A 108 8.79 -19.58 -9.19
C VAL A 108 7.35 -20.00 -9.51
N LEU A 109 6.41 -19.83 -8.57
CA LEU A 109 5.01 -20.17 -8.78
C LEU A 109 4.39 -19.39 -9.94
N VAL A 110 4.76 -18.12 -10.08
CA VAL A 110 4.24 -17.26 -11.14
C VAL A 110 4.87 -17.56 -12.49
N TYR A 111 6.17 -17.88 -12.56
CA TYR A 111 6.80 -18.34 -13.81
C TYR A 111 6.20 -19.67 -14.29
N LEU A 112 6.01 -20.64 -13.39
CA LEU A 112 5.45 -21.95 -13.74
C LEU A 112 3.94 -21.87 -14.03
N GLY A 113 3.23 -20.99 -13.33
CA GLY A 113 1.78 -20.82 -13.44
C GLY A 113 1.34 -19.75 -14.44
N LEU A 114 2.26 -19.16 -15.21
CA LEU A 114 1.99 -17.97 -16.03
C LEU A 114 0.82 -18.18 -17.00
N ASP A 115 0.81 -19.31 -17.71
CA ASP A 115 -0.25 -19.65 -18.66
C ASP A 115 -1.60 -19.89 -17.94
N GLY A 116 -1.58 -20.43 -16.73
CA GLY A 116 -2.76 -20.59 -15.88
C GLY A 116 -3.30 -19.25 -15.36
N ILE A 117 -2.42 -18.33 -14.97
CA ILE A 117 -2.81 -16.97 -14.53
C ILE A 117 -3.42 -16.20 -15.71
N LEU A 118 -2.82 -16.27 -16.90
CA LEU A 118 -3.35 -15.65 -18.12
C LEU A 118 -4.74 -16.21 -18.49
N TRP A 119 -4.96 -17.51 -18.26
CA TRP A 119 -6.27 -18.14 -18.45
C TRP A 119 -7.30 -17.64 -17.42
N VAL A 120 -6.93 -17.58 -16.13
CA VAL A 120 -7.82 -17.07 -15.06
C VAL A 120 -8.19 -15.60 -15.28
N LEU A 121 -7.24 -14.78 -15.72
CA LEU A 121 -7.46 -13.37 -16.05
C LEU A 121 -8.27 -13.15 -17.34
N ARG A 122 -8.64 -14.24 -18.06
CA ARG A 122 -9.39 -14.21 -19.32
C ARG A 122 -8.79 -13.25 -20.35
N VAL A 123 -7.46 -13.28 -20.48
CA VAL A 123 -6.75 -12.40 -21.41
C VAL A 123 -7.04 -12.83 -22.86
N PRO A 124 -7.50 -11.92 -23.75
CA PRO A 124 -7.70 -12.19 -25.17
C PRO A 124 -6.47 -12.81 -25.81
N GLU A 125 -6.65 -13.78 -26.70
CA GLU A 125 -5.52 -14.55 -27.27
C GLU A 125 -4.49 -13.67 -27.98
N GLU A 126 -4.95 -12.59 -28.60
CA GLU A 126 -4.13 -11.59 -29.30
C GLU A 126 -3.16 -10.85 -28.36
N LEU A 127 -3.52 -10.67 -27.09
CA LEU A 127 -2.72 -9.96 -26.09
C LEU A 127 -1.82 -10.89 -25.26
N ARG A 128 -2.04 -12.20 -25.31
CA ARG A 128 -1.28 -13.18 -24.50
C ARG A 128 0.23 -13.17 -24.77
N PRO A 129 0.73 -13.12 -26.02
CA PRO A 129 2.16 -13.10 -26.27
C PRO A 129 2.82 -11.85 -25.68
N LEU A 130 2.19 -10.68 -25.89
CA LEU A 130 2.69 -9.39 -25.41
C LEU A 130 2.73 -9.34 -23.88
N MET A 131 1.66 -9.80 -23.23
CA MET A 131 1.55 -9.87 -21.77
C MET A 131 2.57 -10.86 -21.20
N LYS A 132 2.77 -12.02 -21.85
CA LYS A 132 3.77 -13.02 -21.43
C LYS A 132 5.18 -12.46 -21.48
N GLU A 133 5.56 -11.79 -22.58
CA GLU A 133 6.87 -11.16 -22.70
C GLU A 133 7.10 -10.07 -21.64
N TYR A 134 6.10 -9.21 -21.41
CA TYR A 134 6.16 -8.16 -20.39
C TYR A 134 6.33 -8.73 -18.99
N LEU A 135 5.50 -9.72 -18.63
CA LEU A 135 5.53 -10.35 -17.33
C LEU A 135 6.85 -11.09 -17.05
N LEU A 136 7.40 -11.81 -18.03
CA LEU A 136 8.69 -12.50 -17.88
C LEU A 136 9.83 -11.54 -17.53
N ILE A 137 9.84 -10.33 -18.08
CA ILE A 137 10.85 -9.31 -17.76
C ILE A 137 10.61 -8.76 -16.36
N ILE A 138 9.36 -8.40 -16.04
CA ILE A 138 9.01 -7.82 -14.75
C ILE A 138 9.22 -8.77 -13.58
N PHE A 139 9.01 -10.07 -13.78
CA PHE A 139 9.26 -11.04 -12.72
C PHE A 139 10.75 -11.16 -12.35
N LEU A 140 11.68 -10.79 -13.23
CA LEU A 140 13.08 -10.61 -12.85
C LEU A 140 13.23 -9.43 -11.87
N GLY A 141 12.41 -8.38 -12.01
CA GLY A 141 12.37 -7.20 -11.14
C GLY A 141 11.71 -7.41 -9.78
N ILE A 142 10.97 -8.50 -9.55
CA ILE A 142 10.40 -8.80 -8.22
C ILE A 142 11.49 -8.83 -7.15
N THR A 143 12.67 -9.38 -7.47
CA THR A 143 13.81 -9.42 -6.54
C THR A 143 14.26 -8.01 -6.13
N ALA A 144 14.30 -7.10 -7.10
CA ALA A 144 14.65 -5.70 -6.87
C ALA A 144 13.58 -4.97 -6.06
N THR A 145 12.30 -5.21 -6.40
CA THR A 145 11.15 -4.69 -5.66
C THR A 145 11.16 -5.16 -4.20
N PHE A 146 11.45 -6.44 -3.96
CA PHE A 146 11.65 -6.99 -2.62
C PHE A 146 12.77 -6.26 -1.88
N LEU A 147 13.97 -6.18 -2.48
CA LEU A 147 15.13 -5.53 -1.86
C LEU A 147 14.82 -4.10 -1.45
N TYR A 148 14.26 -3.31 -2.37
CA TYR A 148 13.87 -1.93 -2.09
C TYR A 148 12.86 -1.86 -0.93
N ASN A 149 11.76 -2.62 -1.00
CA ASN A 149 10.71 -2.56 0.01
C ASN A 149 11.18 -3.04 1.38
N TYR A 150 12.03 -4.06 1.43
CA TYR A 150 12.61 -4.56 2.67
C TYR A 150 13.50 -3.50 3.34
N PHE A 151 14.48 -2.96 2.62
CA PHE A 151 15.40 -1.96 3.17
C PHE A 151 14.69 -0.63 3.45
N ALA A 152 13.69 -0.26 2.65
CA ALA A 152 12.84 0.90 2.91
C ALA A 152 12.09 0.74 4.24
N ASN A 153 11.46 -0.42 4.48
CA ASN A 153 10.78 -0.69 5.75
C ASN A 153 11.75 -0.82 6.93
N LEU A 154 12.96 -1.37 6.71
CA LEU A 154 14.01 -1.44 7.72
C LEU A 154 14.47 -0.04 8.17
N LEU A 155 14.72 0.87 7.22
CA LEU A 155 15.08 2.25 7.52
C LEU A 155 13.92 3.01 8.17
N ARG A 156 12.69 2.77 7.73
CA ARG A 156 11.50 3.32 8.39
C ARG A 156 11.37 2.81 9.82
N ALA A 157 11.67 1.53 10.08
CA ALA A 157 11.57 0.93 11.41
C ALA A 157 12.48 1.62 12.46
N ILE A 158 13.61 2.18 12.04
CA ILE A 158 14.51 2.98 12.88
C ILE A 158 14.23 4.50 12.86
N GLY A 159 13.13 4.93 12.23
CA GLY A 159 12.72 6.33 12.15
C GLY A 159 13.37 7.14 11.02
N ASN A 160 13.89 6.50 9.97
CA ASN A 160 14.43 7.18 8.78
C ASN A 160 13.52 6.97 7.56
N SER A 161 12.66 7.94 7.27
CA SER A 161 11.77 7.93 6.11
C SER A 161 12.31 8.70 4.89
N VAL A 162 13.36 9.51 5.07
CA VAL A 162 13.91 10.37 4.02
C VAL A 162 14.78 9.60 3.04
N VAL A 163 15.63 8.68 3.53
CA VAL A 163 16.52 7.91 2.65
C VAL A 163 15.73 7.03 1.67
N PRO A 164 14.70 6.27 2.09
CA PRO A 164 13.85 5.54 1.15
C PRO A 164 13.23 6.44 0.07
N LEU A 165 12.74 7.64 0.46
CA LEU A 165 12.19 8.62 -0.48
C LEU A 165 13.23 9.06 -1.53
N LEU A 166 14.47 9.35 -1.12
CA LEU A 166 15.52 9.78 -2.05
C LEU A 166 15.86 8.70 -3.07
N PHE A 167 15.98 7.44 -2.64
CA PHE A 167 16.23 6.33 -3.57
C PHE A 167 15.04 6.08 -4.49
N LEU A 168 13.81 6.25 -4.00
CA LEU A 168 12.62 6.19 -4.84
C LEU A 168 12.60 7.30 -5.88
N ALA A 169 13.00 8.53 -5.51
CA ALA A 169 13.07 9.66 -6.41
C ALA A 169 14.09 9.44 -7.53
N VAL A 170 15.28 8.95 -7.18
CA VAL A 170 16.29 8.57 -8.16
C VAL A 170 15.76 7.45 -9.06
N SER A 171 15.08 6.43 -8.50
CA SER A 171 14.47 5.35 -9.28
C SER A 171 13.43 5.87 -10.28
N ALA A 172 12.54 6.75 -9.85
CA ALA A 172 11.46 7.29 -10.67
C ALA A 172 12.01 8.15 -11.81
N VAL A 173 12.97 9.04 -11.51
CA VAL A 173 13.61 9.88 -12.53
C VAL A 173 14.41 9.04 -13.52
N LEU A 174 15.20 8.07 -13.02
CA LEU A 174 15.97 7.17 -13.86
C LEU A 174 15.07 6.34 -14.77
N ASN A 175 13.96 5.83 -14.24
CA ASN A 175 13.01 5.06 -15.02
C ASN A 175 12.42 5.91 -16.15
N VAL A 176 11.89 7.11 -15.88
CA VAL A 176 11.28 7.95 -16.93
C VAL A 176 12.27 8.27 -18.04
N ILE A 177 13.54 8.55 -17.69
CA ILE A 177 14.59 8.79 -18.67
C ILE A 177 14.85 7.53 -19.51
N LEU A 178 14.97 6.38 -18.87
CA LEU A 178 15.22 5.11 -19.55
C LEU A 178 14.03 4.66 -20.41
N ASP A 179 12.80 4.89 -19.97
CA ASP A 179 11.60 4.60 -20.75
C ASP A 179 11.60 5.42 -22.03
N LEU A 180 11.87 6.72 -21.95
CA LEU A 180 11.98 7.58 -23.14
C LEU A 180 13.10 7.12 -24.07
N VAL A 181 14.27 6.74 -23.56
CA VAL A 181 15.39 6.27 -24.40
C VAL A 181 15.09 4.91 -25.03
N CYS A 182 14.65 3.93 -24.25
CA CYS A 182 14.40 2.58 -24.72
C CYS A 182 13.22 2.51 -25.70
N VAL A 183 12.17 3.30 -25.45
CA VAL A 183 10.97 3.33 -26.29
C VAL A 183 11.18 4.21 -27.52
N LEU A 184 11.70 5.44 -27.38
CA LEU A 184 11.78 6.39 -28.49
C LEU A 184 13.05 6.26 -29.33
N VAL A 185 14.21 6.00 -28.71
CA VAL A 185 15.50 5.97 -29.41
C VAL A 185 15.82 4.57 -29.90
N LEU A 186 15.64 3.57 -29.05
CA LEU A 186 16.00 2.18 -29.35
C LEU A 186 14.86 1.38 -30.00
N ASN A 187 13.63 1.89 -30.00
CA ASN A 187 12.42 1.20 -30.50
C ASN A 187 12.24 -0.22 -29.92
N TRP A 188 12.64 -0.44 -28.67
CA TRP A 188 12.53 -1.75 -28.01
C TRP A 188 11.11 -2.10 -27.55
N GLY A 189 10.14 -1.24 -27.85
CA GLY A 189 8.74 -1.50 -27.60
C GLY A 189 8.42 -1.66 -26.10
N VAL A 190 7.45 -2.53 -25.82
CA VAL A 190 7.01 -2.90 -24.47
C VAL A 190 8.14 -3.54 -23.64
N LYS A 191 9.07 -4.26 -24.29
CA LYS A 191 10.24 -4.86 -23.63
C LYS A 191 11.20 -3.80 -23.09
N GLY A 192 11.34 -2.69 -23.83
CA GLY A 192 12.15 -1.55 -23.43
C GLY A 192 11.65 -0.91 -22.13
N ALA A 193 10.33 -0.66 -22.04
CA ALA A 193 9.70 -0.10 -20.83
C ALA A 193 9.83 -1.04 -19.62
N ALA A 194 9.57 -2.34 -19.82
CA ALA A 194 9.76 -3.33 -18.76
C ALA A 194 11.22 -3.40 -18.29
N GLY A 195 12.18 -3.39 -19.21
CA GLY A 195 13.61 -3.42 -18.89
C GLY A 195 14.09 -2.17 -18.14
N ALA A 196 13.62 -0.99 -18.55
CA ALA A 196 13.90 0.29 -17.89
C ALA A 196 13.34 0.34 -16.46
N THR A 197 12.12 -0.17 -16.26
CA THR A 197 11.52 -0.36 -14.93
C THR A 197 12.37 -1.29 -14.06
N VAL A 198 12.69 -2.49 -14.54
CA VAL A 198 13.47 -3.48 -13.77
C VAL A 198 14.85 -2.95 -13.42
N PHE A 199 15.54 -2.31 -14.37
CA PHE A 199 16.85 -1.72 -14.13
C PHE A 199 16.80 -0.63 -13.04
N SER A 200 15.81 0.27 -13.12
CA SER A 200 15.64 1.35 -12.13
C SER A 200 15.34 0.80 -10.75
N GLN A 201 14.52 -0.25 -10.66
CA GLN A 201 14.27 -0.97 -9.41
C GLN A 201 15.54 -1.62 -8.85
N PHE A 202 16.41 -2.19 -9.69
CA PHE A 202 17.68 -2.76 -9.22
C PHE A 202 18.62 -1.69 -8.69
N VAL A 203 18.73 -0.55 -9.38
CA VAL A 203 19.54 0.58 -8.92
C VAL A 203 19.06 1.07 -7.56
N SER A 204 17.75 1.21 -7.36
CA SER A 204 17.19 1.66 -6.08
C SER A 204 17.27 0.59 -4.99
N GLY A 205 16.96 -0.67 -5.30
CA GLY A 205 17.00 -1.80 -4.35
C GLY A 205 18.40 -2.17 -3.88
N ILE A 206 19.37 -2.26 -4.79
CA ILE A 206 20.78 -2.50 -4.44
C ILE A 206 21.36 -1.25 -3.78
N GLY A 207 21.07 -0.06 -4.30
CA GLY A 207 21.57 1.21 -3.77
C GLY A 207 21.16 1.44 -2.31
N ILE A 208 19.88 1.26 -1.98
CA ILE A 208 19.39 1.41 -0.61
C ILE A 208 19.96 0.31 0.31
N GLY A 209 20.16 -0.91 -0.21
CA GLY A 209 20.78 -2.00 0.53
C GLY A 209 22.23 -1.70 0.90
N LEU A 210 23.06 -1.34 -0.08
CA LEU A 210 24.45 -0.96 0.14
C LEU A 210 24.58 0.25 1.07
N TYR A 211 23.73 1.26 0.90
CA TYR A 211 23.70 2.42 1.79
C TYR A 211 23.36 2.03 3.23
N THR A 212 22.38 1.14 3.41
CA THR A 212 21.98 0.66 4.73
C THR A 212 23.11 -0.11 5.40
N LEU A 213 23.74 -1.03 4.66
CA LEU A 213 24.86 -1.83 5.16
C LEU A 213 26.09 -0.98 5.53
N LYS A 214 26.37 0.08 4.75
CA LYS A 214 27.53 0.96 4.98
C LYS A 214 27.30 1.99 6.09
N LYS A 215 26.12 2.61 6.13
CA LYS A 215 25.85 3.74 7.04
C LYS A 215 25.21 3.34 8.36
N PHE A 216 24.58 2.16 8.41
CA PHE A 216 23.95 1.64 9.62
C PHE A 216 24.54 0.27 10.01
N PRO A 217 25.84 0.21 10.38
CA PRO A 217 26.49 -1.04 10.76
C PRO A 217 25.82 -1.73 11.96
N GLN A 218 25.08 -0.97 12.79
CA GLN A 218 24.25 -1.50 13.88
C GLN A 218 23.11 -2.43 13.43
N LEU A 219 22.67 -2.33 12.17
CA LEU A 219 21.63 -3.18 11.58
C LEU A 219 22.21 -4.42 10.91
N CYS A 220 23.52 -4.44 10.66
CA CYS A 220 24.17 -5.53 9.94
C CYS A 220 24.29 -6.75 10.86
N PRO A 221 23.66 -7.89 10.53
CA PRO A 221 23.77 -9.09 11.34
C PRO A 221 25.23 -9.58 11.36
N LYS A 222 25.74 -9.90 12.56
CA LYS A 222 27.05 -10.55 12.72
C LYS A 222 26.90 -12.06 12.60
N LYS A 223 28.00 -12.79 12.34
CA LYS A 223 28.00 -14.27 12.30
C LYS A 223 27.38 -14.91 13.57
N ALA A 224 27.53 -14.26 14.73
CA ALA A 224 26.94 -14.71 15.99
C ALA A 224 25.40 -14.53 16.05
N ASP A 225 24.85 -13.62 15.26
CA ASP A 225 23.42 -13.29 15.18
C ASP A 225 22.68 -14.16 14.13
N CYS A 226 23.40 -14.95 13.31
CA CYS A 226 22.83 -15.92 12.38
C CYS A 226 22.35 -17.19 13.12
N ARG A 227 21.57 -17.02 14.19
CA ARG A 227 21.00 -18.11 14.99
C ARG A 227 19.48 -18.10 14.86
N TRP A 228 18.92 -19.30 14.76
CA TRP A 228 17.48 -19.50 14.66
C TRP A 228 16.85 -19.42 16.05
N ASP A 229 16.44 -18.22 16.46
CA ASP A 229 15.57 -18.05 17.63
C ASP A 229 14.11 -18.28 17.19
N LYS A 230 13.58 -19.45 17.54
CA LYS A 230 12.19 -19.83 17.22
C LYS A 230 11.19 -18.79 17.73
N LYS A 231 11.38 -18.25 18.93
CA LYS A 231 10.46 -17.26 19.51
C LYS A 231 10.46 -15.95 18.74
N ASN A 232 11.64 -15.52 18.29
CA ASN A 232 11.76 -14.31 17.48
C ASN A 232 11.19 -14.52 16.06
N LEU A 233 11.46 -15.68 15.47
CA LEU A 233 10.90 -16.08 14.18
C LEU A 233 9.37 -16.13 14.21
N ASP A 234 8.77 -16.72 15.25
CA ASP A 234 7.31 -16.82 15.38
C ASP A 234 6.64 -15.44 15.45
N ILE A 235 7.25 -14.49 16.15
CA ILE A 235 6.76 -13.10 16.23
C ILE A 235 6.81 -12.45 14.84
N ILE A 236 7.95 -12.55 14.15
CA ILE A 236 8.14 -11.97 12.81
C ILE A 236 7.17 -12.60 11.82
N LEU A 237 7.03 -13.93 11.85
CA LEU A 237 6.20 -14.69 10.93
C LEU A 237 4.73 -14.35 11.14
N ASN A 238 4.26 -14.32 12.40
CA ASN A 238 2.89 -13.91 12.71
C ASN A 238 2.61 -12.46 12.27
N LEU A 239 3.49 -11.50 12.57
CA LEU A 239 3.33 -10.11 12.14
C LEU A 239 3.33 -9.96 10.61
N SER A 240 4.28 -10.61 9.94
CA SER A 240 4.46 -10.51 8.49
C SER A 240 3.30 -11.18 7.74
N VAL A 241 2.94 -12.41 8.11
CA VAL A 241 1.87 -13.17 7.45
C VAL A 241 0.52 -12.50 7.68
N MET A 242 0.18 -12.12 8.91
CA MET A 242 -1.10 -11.48 9.20
C MET A 242 -1.23 -10.11 8.52
N THR A 243 -0.13 -9.34 8.46
CA THR A 243 -0.12 -8.06 7.74
C THR A 243 -0.22 -8.26 6.22
N SER A 244 0.40 -9.30 5.68
CA SER A 244 0.28 -9.69 4.27
C SER A 244 -1.12 -10.15 3.89
N VAL A 245 -1.76 -10.96 4.74
CA VAL A 245 -3.17 -11.36 4.60
C VAL A 245 -4.07 -10.12 4.64
N GLN A 246 -3.84 -9.21 5.59
CA GLN A 246 -4.58 -7.95 5.67
C GLN A 246 -4.51 -7.14 4.36
N GLN A 247 -3.30 -6.93 3.82
CA GLN A 247 -3.10 -6.18 2.57
C GLN A 247 -3.76 -6.88 1.37
N SER A 248 -3.69 -8.21 1.33
CA SER A 248 -4.30 -9.01 0.27
C SER A 248 -5.83 -8.92 0.29
N ILE A 249 -6.45 -9.01 1.48
CA ILE A 249 -7.92 -8.86 1.64
C ILE A 249 -8.37 -7.46 1.21
N MET A 250 -7.61 -6.42 1.56
CA MET A 250 -7.93 -5.04 1.19
C MET A 250 -7.97 -4.85 -0.33
N ASN A 251 -6.98 -5.38 -1.07
CA ASN A 251 -6.98 -5.34 -2.53
C ASN A 251 -8.10 -6.19 -3.14
N PHE A 252 -8.32 -7.40 -2.61
CA PHE A 252 -9.34 -8.30 -3.12
C PHE A 252 -10.76 -7.74 -2.96
N GLY A 253 -11.06 -7.08 -1.85
CA GLY A 253 -12.40 -6.56 -1.67
C GLY A 253 -12.73 -5.32 -2.50
N ILE A 254 -11.74 -4.59 -3.03
CA ILE A 254 -12.01 -3.57 -4.08
C ILE A 254 -12.50 -4.26 -5.36
N LEU A 255 -11.85 -5.36 -5.76
CA LEU A 255 -12.24 -6.14 -6.94
C LEU A 255 -13.65 -6.71 -6.83
N MET A 256 -14.04 -7.22 -5.65
CA MET A 256 -15.40 -7.75 -5.44
C MET A 256 -16.48 -6.68 -5.62
N VAL A 257 -16.27 -5.48 -5.07
CA VAL A 257 -17.22 -4.36 -5.23
C VAL A 257 -17.27 -3.92 -6.68
N GLN A 258 -16.12 -3.82 -7.36
CA GLN A 258 -16.05 -3.48 -8.77
C GLN A 258 -16.84 -4.47 -9.65
N GLY A 259 -16.76 -5.78 -9.36
CA GLY A 259 -17.54 -6.80 -10.06
C GLY A 259 -19.05 -6.56 -9.97
N LEU A 260 -19.55 -6.14 -8.81
CA LEU A 260 -20.96 -5.77 -8.63
C LEU A 260 -21.30 -4.45 -9.34
N VAL A 261 -20.45 -3.44 -9.26
CA VAL A 261 -20.66 -2.16 -9.96
C VAL A 261 -20.79 -2.36 -11.47
N ASN A 262 -20.05 -3.33 -12.03
CA ASN A 262 -20.10 -3.65 -13.45
C ASN A 262 -21.47 -4.17 -13.93
N SER A 263 -22.33 -4.68 -13.05
CA SER A 263 -23.68 -5.10 -13.44
C SER A 263 -24.68 -3.95 -13.60
N PHE A 264 -24.33 -2.73 -13.16
CA PHE A 264 -25.19 -1.53 -13.21
C PHE A 264 -25.02 -0.71 -14.50
N GLY A 265 -24.28 -1.22 -15.48
CA GLY A 265 -24.11 -0.62 -16.80
C GLY A 265 -22.92 0.34 -16.93
N THR A 266 -22.60 0.69 -18.18
CA THR A 266 -21.37 1.41 -18.56
C THR A 266 -21.24 2.79 -17.91
N VAL A 267 -22.35 3.50 -17.71
CA VAL A 267 -22.37 4.82 -17.06
C VAL A 267 -21.88 4.73 -15.61
N ILE A 268 -22.40 3.78 -14.84
CA ILE A 268 -22.04 3.60 -13.43
C ILE A 268 -20.61 3.05 -13.29
N MET A 269 -20.20 2.18 -14.22
CA MET A 269 -18.82 1.68 -14.31
C MET A 269 -17.82 2.81 -14.51
N ALA A 270 -18.04 3.67 -15.51
CA ALA A 270 -17.17 4.80 -15.82
C ALA A 270 -17.12 5.80 -14.65
N ALA A 271 -18.29 6.09 -14.06
CA ALA A 271 -18.42 6.98 -12.91
C ALA A 271 -17.61 6.46 -11.70
N PHE A 272 -17.76 5.17 -11.37
CA PHE A 272 -17.03 4.55 -10.27
C PHE A 272 -15.53 4.48 -10.53
N ALA A 273 -15.11 4.14 -11.75
CA ALA A 273 -13.69 4.08 -12.09
C ALA A 273 -12.99 5.44 -11.93
N ALA A 274 -13.62 6.52 -12.39
CA ALA A 274 -13.14 7.88 -12.21
C ALA A 274 -13.15 8.31 -10.73
N ALA A 275 -14.25 8.03 -10.02
CA ALA A 275 -14.38 8.43 -8.62
C ALA A 275 -13.40 7.69 -7.68
N VAL A 276 -13.18 6.38 -7.88
CA VAL A 276 -12.19 5.60 -7.11
C VAL A 276 -10.77 6.13 -7.32
N LYS A 277 -10.44 6.65 -8.52
CA LYS A 277 -9.15 7.33 -8.74
C LYS A 277 -9.02 8.57 -7.87
N ILE A 278 -10.06 9.39 -7.80
CA ILE A 278 -10.10 10.59 -6.93
C ILE A 278 -9.97 10.17 -5.46
N ASP A 279 -10.73 9.17 -5.02
CA ASP A 279 -10.65 8.64 -3.64
C ASP A 279 -9.26 8.14 -3.29
N SER A 280 -8.59 7.45 -4.23
CA SER A 280 -7.24 6.93 -4.02
C SER A 280 -6.25 8.04 -3.67
N PHE A 281 -6.38 9.23 -4.28
CA PHE A 281 -5.57 10.39 -3.92
C PHE A 281 -5.98 11.00 -2.56
N ALA A 282 -7.26 10.93 -2.20
CA ALA A 282 -7.77 11.47 -0.95
C ALA A 282 -7.34 10.65 0.28
N TYR A 283 -7.43 9.31 0.24
CA TYR A 283 -7.11 8.47 1.41
C TYR A 283 -5.65 8.02 1.49
N MET A 284 -4.88 8.04 0.40
CA MET A 284 -3.47 7.60 0.39
C MET A 284 -2.59 8.31 1.43
N PRO A 285 -2.68 9.65 1.62
CA PRO A 285 -1.95 10.32 2.70
C PRO A 285 -2.34 9.81 4.10
N VAL A 286 -3.63 9.49 4.29
CA VAL A 286 -4.15 8.98 5.57
C VAL A 286 -3.62 7.58 5.86
N GLN A 287 -3.53 6.74 4.84
CA GLN A 287 -2.90 5.42 4.93
C GLN A 287 -1.43 5.53 5.32
N ASP A 288 -0.67 6.44 4.70
CA ASP A 288 0.74 6.67 5.04
C ASP A 288 0.94 7.26 6.42
N PHE A 289 0.03 8.13 6.86
CA PHE A 289 0.00 8.61 8.22
C PHE A 289 -0.24 7.46 9.22
N GLY A 290 -1.13 6.53 8.90
CA GLY A 290 -1.35 5.30 9.66
C GLY A 290 -0.10 4.42 9.75
N ASN A 291 0.66 4.31 8.66
CA ASN A 291 1.93 3.57 8.62
C ASN A 291 3.01 4.24 9.49
N ALA A 292 3.14 5.56 9.38
CA ALA A 292 4.05 6.36 10.21
C ALA A 292 3.69 6.25 11.70
N PHE A 293 2.40 6.32 12.01
CA PHE A 293 1.86 6.13 13.36
C PHE A 293 2.16 4.71 13.89
N SER A 294 2.05 3.68 13.05
CA SER A 294 2.40 2.30 13.42
C SER A 294 3.85 2.19 13.87
N THR A 295 4.81 2.75 13.12
CA THR A 295 6.23 2.77 13.51
C THR A 295 6.44 3.52 14.83
N TYR A 296 5.78 4.67 15.01
CA TYR A 296 5.84 5.43 16.26
C TYR A 296 5.34 4.58 17.44
N VAL A 297 4.16 3.96 17.33
CA VAL A 297 3.60 3.12 18.40
C VAL A 297 4.51 1.92 18.67
N ALA A 298 5.07 1.29 17.64
CA ALA A 298 5.90 0.10 17.77
C ALA A 298 7.18 0.40 18.56
N GLN A 299 7.88 1.50 18.24
CA GLN A 299 9.06 1.92 19.00
C GLN A 299 8.72 2.23 20.46
N ASN A 300 7.61 2.94 20.71
CA ASN A 300 7.20 3.28 22.08
C ASN A 300 6.69 2.06 22.87
N TYR A 301 6.09 1.08 22.18
CA TYR A 301 5.65 -0.18 22.76
C TYR A 301 6.85 -1.02 23.18
N GLY A 302 7.85 -1.14 22.32
CA GLY A 302 9.14 -1.75 22.64
C GLY A 302 9.86 -1.09 23.82
N ALA A 303 9.83 0.24 23.88
CA ALA A 303 10.44 1.02 24.96
C ALA A 303 9.65 1.00 26.29
N GLY A 304 8.50 0.33 26.36
CA GLY A 304 7.62 0.33 27.54
C GLY A 304 6.93 1.68 27.81
N GLN A 305 6.94 2.63 26.88
CA GLN A 305 6.45 4.00 27.07
C GLN A 305 4.94 4.13 26.80
N THR A 306 4.12 3.39 27.57
CA THR A 306 2.67 3.30 27.35
C THR A 306 1.94 4.65 27.42
N ASP A 307 2.36 5.57 28.29
CA ASP A 307 1.73 6.90 28.37
C ASP A 307 1.99 7.75 27.12
N ARG A 308 3.16 7.57 26.52
CA ARG A 308 3.54 8.24 25.28
C ARG A 308 2.75 7.67 24.08
N ILE A 309 2.40 6.38 24.12
CA ILE A 309 1.46 5.76 23.17
C ILE A 309 0.07 6.38 23.32
N LYS A 310 -0.47 6.51 24.55
CA LYS A 310 -1.80 7.12 24.78
C LYS A 310 -1.88 8.56 24.26
N LYS A 311 -0.84 9.37 24.52
CA LYS A 311 -0.74 10.74 23.99
C LYS A 311 -0.60 10.74 22.46
N GLY A 312 0.16 9.79 21.91
CA GLY A 312 0.29 9.54 20.48
C GLY A 312 -1.03 9.24 19.80
N ILE A 313 -1.84 8.33 20.34
CA ILE A 313 -3.18 7.99 19.79
C ILE A 313 -4.06 9.24 19.72
N ARG A 314 -4.10 10.05 20.79
CA ARG A 314 -4.91 11.29 20.82
C ARG A 314 -4.42 12.30 19.78
N SER A 315 -3.11 12.53 19.71
CA SER A 315 -2.54 13.48 18.75
C SER A 315 -2.71 13.02 17.30
N ALA A 316 -2.48 11.73 17.02
CA ALA A 316 -2.63 11.15 15.70
C ALA A 316 -4.11 11.15 15.26
N GLY A 317 -5.03 10.81 16.17
CA GLY A 317 -6.47 10.90 15.95
C GLY A 317 -6.91 12.31 15.60
N LEU A 318 -6.44 13.33 16.33
CA LEU A 318 -6.76 14.73 16.03
C LEU A 318 -6.19 15.16 14.67
N CYS A 319 -4.93 14.84 14.37
CA CYS A 319 -4.30 15.18 13.08
C CYS A 319 -5.03 14.51 11.91
N SER A 320 -5.33 13.21 12.04
CA SER A 320 -6.06 12.46 11.03
C SER A 320 -7.47 13.00 10.86
N ALA A 321 -8.18 13.31 11.95
CA ALA A 321 -9.53 13.88 11.87
C ALA A 321 -9.53 15.26 11.19
N MET A 322 -8.60 16.16 11.55
CA MET A 322 -8.47 17.46 10.89
C MET A 322 -8.19 17.31 9.39
N PHE A 323 -7.25 16.42 9.02
CA PHE A 323 -6.92 16.17 7.63
C PHE A 323 -8.12 15.57 6.86
N CYS A 324 -8.78 14.55 7.43
CA CYS A 324 -9.95 13.93 6.83
C CYS A 324 -11.08 14.95 6.64
N VAL A 325 -11.38 15.79 7.64
CA VAL A 325 -12.43 16.83 7.50
C VAL A 325 -12.08 17.84 6.42
N CYS A 326 -10.81 18.29 6.33
CA CYS A 326 -10.39 19.20 5.27
C CYS A 326 -10.55 18.57 3.88
N ILE A 327 -10.10 17.33 3.70
CA ILE A 327 -10.22 16.62 2.42
C ILE A 327 -11.68 16.29 2.10
N SER A 328 -12.50 15.91 3.09
CA SER A 328 -13.94 15.70 2.94
C SER A 328 -14.64 16.95 2.40
N VAL A 329 -14.36 18.13 2.99
CA VAL A 329 -14.94 19.39 2.52
C VAL A 329 -14.51 19.70 1.08
N LEU A 330 -13.21 19.53 0.78
CA LEU A 330 -12.68 19.77 -0.57
C LEU A 330 -13.31 18.82 -1.59
N VAL A 331 -13.35 17.51 -1.32
CA VAL A 331 -13.92 16.53 -2.25
C VAL A 331 -15.42 16.75 -2.42
N CYS A 332 -16.19 16.99 -1.35
CA CYS A 332 -17.63 17.23 -1.46
C CYS A 332 -17.98 18.53 -2.20
N ALA A 333 -17.22 19.61 -1.96
CA ALA A 333 -17.43 20.91 -2.60
C ALA A 333 -17.00 20.89 -4.08
N PHE A 334 -15.87 20.26 -4.39
CA PHE A 334 -15.29 20.21 -5.74
C PHE A 334 -15.58 18.90 -6.47
N ALA A 335 -16.53 18.07 -6.02
CA ALA A 335 -16.83 16.77 -6.60
C ALA A 335 -17.08 16.83 -8.12
N SER A 336 -17.85 17.82 -8.59
CA SER A 336 -18.18 17.98 -10.01
C SER A 336 -16.97 18.42 -10.84
N PRO A 337 -16.21 19.47 -10.46
CA PRO A 337 -14.94 19.79 -11.10
C PRO A 337 -13.94 18.62 -11.10
N LEU A 338 -13.80 17.89 -9.99
CA LEU A 338 -12.90 16.75 -9.89
C LEU A 338 -13.29 15.62 -10.85
N MET A 339 -14.59 15.30 -10.94
CA MET A 339 -15.08 14.33 -11.93
C MET A 339 -14.84 14.79 -13.37
N SER A 340 -14.97 16.09 -13.64
CA SER A 340 -14.79 16.68 -14.98
C SER A 340 -13.32 16.71 -15.44
N ILE A 341 -12.36 16.40 -14.55
CA ILE A 341 -10.95 16.19 -14.93
C ILE A 341 -10.79 14.84 -15.67
N PHE A 342 -11.60 13.84 -15.31
CA PHE A 342 -11.47 12.48 -15.81
C PHE A 342 -12.51 12.12 -16.87
N ILE A 343 -13.65 12.82 -16.88
CA ILE A 343 -14.79 12.53 -17.75
C ILE A 343 -15.13 13.79 -18.54
N ASP A 344 -15.42 13.61 -19.83
CA ASP A 344 -15.81 14.71 -20.70
C ASP A 344 -17.06 15.44 -20.16
N PRO A 345 -17.09 16.78 -20.14
CA PRO A 345 -18.23 17.55 -19.63
C PRO A 345 -19.56 17.25 -20.34
N GLY A 346 -19.52 16.70 -21.56
CA GLY A 346 -20.70 16.25 -22.30
C GLY A 346 -21.36 15.00 -21.73
N GLU A 347 -20.67 14.22 -20.90
CA GLU A 347 -21.18 12.99 -20.29
C GLU A 347 -21.81 13.25 -18.91
N GLY A 348 -22.77 14.16 -18.85
CA GLY A 348 -23.36 14.65 -17.60
C GLY A 348 -23.94 13.56 -16.69
N ALA A 349 -24.43 12.44 -17.25
CA ALA A 349 -24.92 11.31 -16.47
C ALA A 349 -23.81 10.57 -15.68
N ILE A 350 -22.62 10.44 -16.27
CA ILE A 350 -21.45 9.80 -15.63
C ILE A 350 -20.92 10.72 -14.53
N ILE A 351 -20.84 12.02 -14.81
CA ILE A 351 -20.42 13.02 -13.82
C ILE A 351 -21.40 13.05 -12.64
N ALA A 352 -22.71 13.07 -12.89
CA ALA A 352 -23.71 13.09 -11.82
C ALA A 352 -23.63 11.85 -10.91
N ALA A 353 -23.45 10.67 -11.50
CA ALA A 353 -23.24 9.45 -10.75
C ALA A 353 -21.95 9.53 -9.90
N GLY A 354 -20.82 9.89 -10.49
CA GLY A 354 -19.55 9.99 -9.74
C GLY A 354 -19.60 11.05 -8.63
N VAL A 355 -20.26 12.19 -8.87
CA VAL A 355 -20.48 13.23 -7.86
C VAL A 355 -21.31 12.74 -6.69
N HIS A 356 -22.39 12.00 -6.97
CA HIS A 356 -23.23 11.46 -5.90
C HIS A 356 -22.41 10.45 -5.06
N TYR A 357 -21.48 9.70 -5.65
CA TYR A 357 -20.60 8.75 -4.95
C TYR A 357 -19.59 9.48 -4.08
N LEU A 358 -18.88 10.46 -4.66
CA LEU A 358 -17.86 11.25 -3.95
C LEU A 358 -18.46 12.02 -2.77
N ARG A 359 -19.72 12.45 -2.86
CA ARG A 359 -20.41 13.13 -1.75
C ARG A 359 -20.78 12.18 -0.61
N ILE A 360 -21.19 10.95 -0.91
CA ILE A 360 -21.54 9.95 0.12
C ILE A 360 -20.26 9.46 0.81
N GLU A 361 -19.26 9.05 0.04
CA GLU A 361 -18.01 8.52 0.58
C GLU A 361 -17.15 9.63 1.19
N GLY A 362 -16.99 10.74 0.46
CA GLY A 362 -16.18 11.87 0.89
C GLY A 362 -16.66 12.50 2.20
N ALA A 363 -17.97 12.49 2.48
CA ALA A 363 -18.49 12.94 3.77
C ALA A 363 -18.03 12.06 4.95
N CYS A 364 -17.59 10.83 4.69
CA CYS A 364 -17.28 9.81 5.68
C CYS A 364 -15.78 9.45 5.78
N TYR A 365 -14.87 10.21 5.17
CA TYR A 365 -13.42 9.91 5.22
C TYR A 365 -12.82 9.91 6.65
N ILE A 366 -13.51 10.49 7.62
CA ILE A 366 -13.09 10.36 9.03
C ILE A 366 -13.07 8.89 9.49
N GLY A 367 -13.98 8.05 8.99
CA GLY A 367 -14.03 6.62 9.29
C GLY A 367 -12.78 5.89 8.78
N ILE A 368 -12.46 6.02 7.49
CA ILE A 368 -11.25 5.37 6.95
C ILE A 368 -9.96 5.86 7.64
N GLY A 369 -9.92 7.11 8.10
CA GLY A 369 -8.79 7.62 8.86
C GLY A 369 -8.62 6.98 10.24
N ILE A 370 -9.71 6.80 10.97
CA ILE A 370 -9.69 6.07 12.25
C ILE A 370 -9.28 4.61 12.00
N LEU A 371 -9.82 3.99 10.95
CA LEU A 371 -9.54 2.60 10.60
C LEU A 371 -8.06 2.35 10.31
N PHE A 372 -7.41 3.23 9.53
CA PHE A 372 -5.97 3.13 9.25
C PHE A 372 -5.11 3.33 10.51
N LEU A 373 -5.52 4.21 11.43
CA LEU A 373 -4.86 4.36 12.72
C LEU A 373 -5.00 3.10 13.59
N LEU A 374 -6.17 2.46 13.58
CA LEU A 374 -6.41 1.21 14.30
C LEU A 374 -5.57 0.05 13.72
N TYR A 375 -5.50 -0.09 12.39
CA TYR A 375 -4.60 -1.05 11.74
C TYR A 375 -3.15 -0.83 12.18
N GLY A 376 -2.69 0.42 12.13
CA GLY A 376 -1.34 0.78 12.55
C GLY A 376 -1.08 0.46 14.02
N TYR A 377 -2.05 0.75 14.90
CA TYR A 377 -1.97 0.48 16.33
C TYR A 377 -1.87 -1.01 16.64
N TYR A 378 -2.80 -1.84 16.15
CA TYR A 378 -2.86 -3.26 16.48
C TYR A 378 -1.65 -4.03 15.97
N ARG A 379 -1.15 -3.67 14.79
CA ARG A 379 0.13 -4.18 14.28
C ARG A 379 1.31 -3.81 15.18
N ALA A 380 1.31 -2.57 15.69
CA ALA A 380 2.40 -2.04 16.51
C ALA A 380 2.42 -2.55 17.96
N VAL A 381 1.31 -3.10 18.47
CA VAL A 381 1.21 -3.70 19.82
C VAL A 381 1.24 -5.23 19.80
N ASN A 382 1.82 -5.82 18.76
CA ASN A 382 1.94 -7.27 18.56
C ASN A 382 0.60 -8.04 18.55
N GLN A 383 -0.46 -7.41 17.99
CA GLN A 383 -1.78 -8.03 17.80
C GLN A 383 -2.25 -7.89 16.34
N PRO A 384 -1.45 -8.33 15.34
CA PRO A 384 -1.77 -8.13 13.93
C PRO A 384 -3.06 -8.85 13.50
N GLN A 385 -3.48 -9.91 14.20
CA GLN A 385 -4.72 -10.62 13.91
C GLN A 385 -5.95 -9.72 14.04
N MET A 386 -5.93 -8.78 14.99
CA MET A 386 -7.01 -7.80 15.13
C MET A 386 -7.11 -6.91 13.88
N SER A 387 -5.99 -6.59 13.23
CA SER A 387 -6.02 -5.81 11.97
C SER A 387 -6.70 -6.60 10.84
N VAL A 388 -6.51 -7.92 10.80
CA VAL A 388 -7.21 -8.81 9.86
C VAL A 388 -8.70 -8.86 10.17
N VAL A 389 -9.09 -9.03 11.44
CA VAL A 389 -10.50 -9.01 11.87
C VAL A 389 -11.18 -7.70 11.47
N LEU A 390 -10.53 -6.56 11.72
CA LEU A 390 -11.04 -5.25 11.33
C LEU A 390 -11.18 -5.11 9.81
N THR A 391 -10.23 -5.67 9.04
CA THR A 391 -10.28 -5.66 7.57
C THR A 391 -11.43 -6.53 7.06
N ILE A 392 -11.64 -7.72 7.63
CA ILE A 392 -12.77 -8.59 7.28
C ILE A 392 -14.10 -7.95 7.70
N ALA A 393 -14.19 -7.34 8.88
CA ALA A 393 -15.38 -6.63 9.31
C ALA A 393 -15.70 -5.46 8.36
N SER A 394 -14.69 -4.68 7.98
CA SER A 394 -14.88 -3.55 7.07
C SER A 394 -15.28 -4.00 5.66
N LEU A 395 -14.45 -4.83 5.02
CA LEU A 395 -14.66 -5.25 3.64
C LEU A 395 -15.75 -6.31 3.48
N GLY A 396 -15.84 -7.25 4.41
CA GLY A 396 -16.87 -8.29 4.41
C GLY A 396 -18.27 -7.69 4.59
N THR A 397 -18.43 -6.76 5.54
CA THR A 397 -19.71 -6.04 5.70
C THR A 397 -19.98 -5.15 4.51
N ARG A 398 -18.97 -4.46 3.96
CA ARG A 398 -19.15 -3.68 2.73
C ARG A 398 -19.67 -4.53 1.57
N VAL A 399 -19.06 -5.69 1.32
CA VAL A 399 -19.50 -6.58 0.24
C VAL A 399 -20.91 -7.12 0.54
N ALA A 400 -21.15 -7.65 1.72
CA ALA A 400 -22.47 -8.16 2.09
C ALA A 400 -23.57 -7.08 1.94
N LEU A 401 -23.34 -5.88 2.46
CA LEU A 401 -24.28 -4.77 2.35
C LEU A 401 -24.40 -4.25 0.93
N ALA A 402 -23.33 -4.23 0.13
CA ALA A 402 -23.40 -3.82 -1.26
C ALA A 402 -24.37 -4.73 -2.02
N TYR A 403 -24.23 -6.06 -1.91
CA TYR A 403 -25.14 -7.01 -2.58
C TYR A 403 -26.57 -6.97 -2.02
N LEU A 404 -26.74 -6.82 -0.71
CA LEU A 404 -28.05 -6.77 -0.07
C LEU A 404 -28.80 -5.48 -0.39
N LEU A 405 -28.15 -4.31 -0.24
CA LEU A 405 -28.76 -3.01 -0.46
C LEU A 405 -28.94 -2.72 -1.95
N SER A 406 -28.05 -3.24 -2.82
CA SER A 406 -28.22 -3.08 -4.27
C SER A 406 -29.44 -3.81 -4.83
N ALA A 407 -29.93 -4.83 -4.11
CA ALA A 407 -31.18 -5.54 -4.44
C ALA A 407 -32.45 -4.81 -3.96
N THR A 408 -32.31 -3.71 -3.21
CA THR A 408 -33.43 -2.88 -2.74
C THR A 408 -33.63 -1.66 -3.67
N PRO A 409 -34.69 -0.84 -3.47
CA PRO A 409 -34.92 0.38 -4.25
C PRO A 409 -33.77 1.40 -4.19
N LEU A 410 -32.84 1.25 -3.23
CA LEU A 410 -31.63 2.06 -3.13
C LEU A 410 -30.68 1.86 -4.31
N GLY A 411 -30.72 0.69 -4.97
CA GLY A 411 -29.89 0.35 -6.12
C GLY A 411 -28.41 0.70 -5.91
N VAL A 412 -27.87 1.54 -6.79
CA VAL A 412 -26.47 1.98 -6.77
C VAL A 412 -26.10 2.72 -5.47
N THR A 413 -27.01 3.52 -4.91
CA THR A 413 -26.79 4.23 -3.65
C THR A 413 -26.56 3.28 -2.48
N GLY A 414 -27.17 2.08 -2.53
CA GLY A 414 -26.96 1.03 -1.55
C GLY A 414 -25.50 0.54 -1.52
N ILE A 415 -24.87 0.46 -2.69
CA ILE A 415 -23.44 0.14 -2.81
C ILE A 415 -22.60 1.24 -2.14
N TRP A 416 -22.96 2.50 -2.33
CA TRP A 416 -22.15 3.62 -1.84
C TRP A 416 -22.25 3.77 -0.32
N LEU A 417 -23.44 3.55 0.24
CA LEU A 417 -23.66 3.53 1.68
C LEU A 417 -22.96 2.36 2.38
N SER A 418 -22.75 1.23 1.67
CA SER A 418 -22.04 0.08 2.24
C SER A 418 -20.61 0.40 2.67
N VAL A 419 -19.95 1.37 2.02
CA VAL A 419 -18.55 1.74 2.29
C VAL A 419 -18.43 2.43 3.66
N PRO A 420 -19.10 3.58 3.94
CA PRO A 420 -19.08 4.20 5.26
C PRO A 420 -19.55 3.29 6.39
N ILE A 421 -20.60 2.47 6.16
CA ILE A 421 -21.11 1.55 7.18
C ILE A 421 -20.05 0.50 7.54
N GLY A 422 -19.34 -0.03 6.54
CA GLY A 422 -18.23 -0.95 6.75
C GLY A 422 -17.11 -0.33 7.59
N TRP A 423 -16.73 0.92 7.32
CA TRP A 423 -15.74 1.63 8.14
C TRP A 423 -16.22 1.85 9.57
N ALA A 424 -17.44 2.37 9.75
CA ALA A 424 -18.01 2.65 11.07
C ALA A 424 -18.09 1.40 11.95
N LEU A 425 -18.50 0.25 11.37
CA LEU A 425 -18.56 -1.02 12.09
C LEU A 425 -17.17 -1.50 12.50
N ALA A 426 -16.19 -1.46 11.58
CA ALA A 426 -14.83 -1.85 11.90
C ALA A 426 -14.22 -0.94 12.97
N ASP A 427 -14.42 0.37 12.87
CA ASP A 427 -13.95 1.33 13.88
C ASP A 427 -14.59 1.07 15.26
N ALA A 428 -15.90 0.77 15.30
CA ALA A 428 -16.59 0.42 16.54
C ALA A 428 -16.01 -0.84 17.18
N ILE A 429 -15.73 -1.88 16.39
CA ILE A 429 -15.10 -3.12 16.85
C ILE A 429 -13.68 -2.83 17.38
N GLY A 430 -12.91 -2.04 16.64
CA GLY A 430 -11.52 -1.72 16.98
C GLY A 430 -11.42 -0.86 18.23
N ILE A 431 -12.25 0.16 18.37
CA ILE A 431 -12.31 1.01 19.57
C ILE A 431 -12.86 0.22 20.76
N GLY A 432 -13.92 -0.58 20.55
CA GLY A 432 -14.51 -1.42 21.59
C GLY A 432 -13.52 -2.41 22.20
N TYR A 433 -12.74 -3.09 21.36
CA TYR A 433 -11.68 -4.00 21.83
C TYR A 433 -10.57 -3.25 22.59
N TYR A 434 -10.17 -2.07 22.12
CA TYR A 434 -9.18 -1.23 22.80
C TYR A 434 -9.65 -0.82 24.20
N LEU A 435 -10.92 -0.43 24.35
CA LEU A 435 -11.51 -0.04 25.63
C LEU A 435 -11.64 -1.22 26.60
N LYS A 436 -12.04 -2.41 26.10
CA LYS A 436 -12.19 -3.61 26.93
C LYS A 436 -10.86 -4.08 27.53
N LYS A 437 -9.76 -3.98 26.79
CA LYS A 437 -8.41 -4.37 27.25
C LYS A 437 -7.79 -3.39 28.26
N LYS A 438 -8.37 -2.19 28.37
CA LYS A 438 -7.90 -1.12 29.25
C LYS A 438 -8.54 -1.18 30.64
N ARG A 439 -9.68 -1.87 30.74
CA ARG A 439 -10.24 -2.37 32.00
C ARG A 439 -9.53 -3.66 32.36
#